data_AF-A3YGT1-F1
#
_entry.id   AF-A3YGT1-F1
#
_cell.length_a   1.000
_cell.length_b   1.000
_cell.length_c   1.000
_cell.angle_alpha   90.00
_cell.angle_beta   90.00
_cell.angle_gamma   90.00
#
_symmetry.space_group_name_H-M   'P 1'
#
loop_
_entity.id
_entity.type
_entity.pdbx_description
1 polymer ?
#
loop_
_entity_poly.entity_id
_entity_poly.type
_entity_poly.pdbx_seq_one_letter_code
_entity_poly.pdbx_strand_id
1 'polypeptide(L)'
;MAIKRLYVLRHGNAEAPTFGDDAGRNLTPLGVEEVLSSAMKFKQKGETLDQVFVSPYVRAQQTAQHFLKAINYNGVSQTTDKITPSGKAIDVALWLSNMQADSVLLVTHEPFASQVVDLLADMPFPHDFMMQTATLAAVEGEILATACCKLRWVINAND
;
A
#
# COMPACT_ATOMS: atom_id res chain seq x y z
N MET A 1 17.95 -16.33 -5.91
CA MET A 1 17.44 -15.88 -4.60
C MET A 1 15.92 -15.96 -4.63
N ALA A 2 15.23 -15.97 -3.49
CA ALA A 2 13.76 -15.96 -3.50
C ALA A 2 13.25 -14.59 -4.00
N ILE A 3 12.17 -14.58 -4.78
CA ILE A 3 11.54 -13.33 -5.25
C ILE A 3 10.75 -12.72 -4.09
N LYS A 4 11.02 -11.46 -3.80
CA LYS A 4 10.29 -10.65 -2.83
C LYS A 4 9.20 -9.84 -3.52
N ARG A 5 8.10 -9.60 -2.81
CA ARG A 5 6.92 -8.89 -3.27
C ARG A 5 6.55 -7.78 -2.30
N LEU A 6 6.27 -6.62 -2.88
CA LEU A 6 5.71 -5.48 -2.15
C LEU A 6 4.37 -5.13 -2.75
N TYR A 7 3.38 -5.01 -1.89
CA TYR A 7 2.06 -4.50 -2.20
C TYR A 7 1.92 -3.13 -1.55
N VAL A 8 1.61 -2.11 -2.35
CA VAL A 8 1.36 -0.75 -1.86
C VAL A 8 -0.12 -0.47 -2.04
N LEU A 9 -0.84 -0.24 -0.95
CA LEU A 9 -2.25 0.10 -0.91
C LEU A 9 -2.40 1.54 -0.47
N ARG A 10 -2.91 2.42 -1.34
CA ARG A 10 -3.39 3.73 -0.88
C ARG A 10 -4.68 3.51 -0.08
N HIS A 11 -4.85 4.24 1.02
CA HIS A 11 -6.10 4.23 1.78
C HIS A 11 -7.34 4.48 0.88
N GLY A 12 -8.49 3.94 1.29
CA GLY A 12 -9.78 4.16 0.63
C GLY A 12 -10.27 5.61 0.70
N ASN A 13 -11.35 5.93 -0.01
CA ASN A 13 -11.98 7.25 0.07
C ASN A 13 -12.29 7.64 1.53
N ALA A 14 -11.97 8.88 1.89
CA ALA A 14 -12.06 9.37 3.26
C ALA A 14 -12.80 10.71 3.30
N GLU A 15 -13.39 11.01 4.45
CA GLU A 15 -14.10 12.26 4.74
C GLU A 15 -13.29 13.48 4.28
N ALA A 16 -13.96 14.57 3.89
CA ALA A 16 -13.25 15.79 3.54
C ALA A 16 -12.39 16.28 4.73
N PRO A 17 -11.20 16.86 4.46
CA PRO A 17 -10.36 17.37 5.54
C PRO A 17 -11.09 18.48 6.31
N THR A 18 -11.10 18.36 7.63
CA THR A 18 -11.51 19.41 8.55
C THR A 18 -10.28 20.19 9.01
N PHE A 19 -10.45 21.47 9.31
CA PHE A 19 -9.34 22.34 9.67
C PHE A 19 -8.65 21.83 10.95
N GLY A 20 -7.39 21.42 10.84
CA GLY A 20 -6.58 20.97 11.97
C GLY A 20 -6.58 19.48 12.29
N ASP A 21 -7.34 18.63 11.58
CA ASP A 21 -7.39 17.17 11.84
C ASP A 21 -7.40 16.32 10.57
N ASP A 22 -6.33 16.40 9.76
CA ASP A 22 -6.21 15.49 8.60
C ASP A 22 -5.99 14.03 9.02
N ALA A 23 -5.27 13.78 10.13
CA ALA A 23 -4.92 12.43 10.54
C ALA A 23 -6.12 11.63 11.06
N GLY A 24 -7.11 12.31 11.66
CA GLY A 24 -8.32 11.72 12.26
C GLY A 24 -9.45 11.39 11.29
N ARG A 25 -9.33 11.72 10.00
CA ARG A 25 -10.36 11.48 8.99
C ARG A 25 -10.71 10.00 8.85
N ASN A 26 -12.00 9.69 8.86
CA ASN A 26 -12.49 8.32 8.65
C ASN A 26 -12.66 8.01 7.16
N LEU A 27 -12.68 6.72 6.83
CA LEU A 27 -13.19 6.24 5.56
C LEU A 27 -14.66 6.59 5.42
N THR A 28 -15.06 6.95 4.21
CA THR A 28 -16.48 7.03 3.83
C THR A 28 -17.03 5.63 3.56
N PRO A 29 -18.37 5.45 3.52
CA PRO A 29 -18.96 4.19 3.08
C PRO A 29 -18.45 3.74 1.71
N LEU A 30 -18.33 4.67 0.76
CA LEU A 30 -17.72 4.42 -0.55
C LEU A 30 -16.27 3.92 -0.41
N GLY A 31 -15.47 4.54 0.46
CA GLY A 31 -14.09 4.11 0.69
C GLY A 31 -13.98 2.69 1.25
N VAL A 32 -14.94 2.27 2.07
CA VAL A 32 -15.02 0.88 2.54
C VAL A 32 -15.33 -0.07 1.39
N GLU A 33 -16.30 0.26 0.53
CA GLU A 33 -16.64 -0.56 -0.66
C GLU A 33 -15.45 -0.69 -1.62
N GLU A 34 -14.75 0.41 -1.88
CA GLU A 34 -13.55 0.44 -2.73
C GLU A 34 -12.45 -0.49 -2.18
N VAL A 35 -12.19 -0.44 -0.87
CA VAL A 35 -11.19 -1.28 -0.21
C VAL A 35 -11.57 -2.76 -0.29
N LEU A 36 -12.85 -3.09 -0.09
CA LEU A 36 -13.35 -4.47 -0.23
C LEU A 36 -13.23 -4.98 -1.66
N SER A 37 -13.48 -4.14 -2.67
CA SER A 37 -13.25 -4.47 -4.08
C SER A 37 -11.78 -4.82 -4.34
N SER A 38 -10.85 -3.98 -3.89
CA SER A 38 -9.40 -4.25 -4.01
C SER A 38 -8.97 -5.52 -3.28
N ALA A 39 -9.52 -5.78 -2.08
CA ALA A 39 -9.25 -7.00 -1.31
C ALA A 39 -9.73 -8.28 -2.03
N MET A 40 -10.92 -8.24 -2.64
CA MET A 40 -11.42 -9.37 -3.43
C MET A 40 -10.53 -9.65 -4.63
N LYS A 41 -10.12 -8.61 -5.37
CA LYS A 41 -9.23 -8.74 -6.53
C LYS A 41 -7.85 -9.27 -6.11
N PHE A 42 -7.30 -8.81 -4.98
CA PHE A 42 -6.07 -9.36 -4.40
C PHE A 42 -6.21 -10.86 -4.10
N LYS A 43 -7.31 -11.28 -3.46
CA LYS A 43 -7.58 -12.69 -3.17
C LYS A 43 -7.67 -13.54 -4.44
N GLN A 44 -8.27 -13.02 -5.52
CA GLN A 44 -8.35 -13.69 -6.81
C GLN A 44 -6.98 -13.88 -7.48
N LYS A 45 -6.00 -13.04 -7.18
CA LYS A 45 -4.61 -13.22 -7.62
C LYS A 45 -3.89 -14.37 -6.89
N GLY A 46 -4.44 -14.89 -5.80
CA GLY A 46 -3.86 -16.00 -5.03
C GLY A 46 -2.59 -15.60 -4.25
N GLU A 47 -2.43 -14.32 -3.96
CA GLU A 47 -1.27 -13.77 -3.26
C GLU A 47 -1.39 -13.94 -1.74
N THR A 48 -0.26 -14.03 -1.05
CA THR A 48 -0.18 -14.10 0.42
C THR A 48 0.63 -12.93 0.97
N LEU A 49 0.52 -12.70 2.28
CA LEU A 49 1.23 -11.65 3.00
C LEU A 49 1.97 -12.25 4.19
N ASP A 50 3.24 -11.89 4.36
CA ASP A 50 4.03 -12.24 5.54
C ASP A 50 3.93 -11.12 6.57
N GLN A 51 4.14 -9.88 6.13
CA GLN A 51 4.12 -8.69 7.00
C GLN A 51 3.22 -7.60 6.44
N VAL A 52 2.58 -6.88 7.36
CA VAL A 52 1.69 -5.77 7.03
C VAL A 52 2.08 -4.56 7.85
N PHE A 53 2.28 -3.43 7.18
CA PHE A 53 2.57 -2.16 7.79
C PHE A 53 1.55 -1.11 7.42
N VAL A 54 1.14 -0.32 8.40
CA VAL A 54 0.03 0.61 8.26
C VAL A 54 0.45 1.98 8.80
N SER A 55 0.16 3.03 8.04
CA SER A 55 0.32 4.40 8.52
C SER A 55 -0.53 4.64 9.77
N PRO A 56 -0.08 5.47 10.74
CA PRO A 56 -0.86 5.80 11.94
C PRO A 56 -2.19 6.51 11.66
N TYR A 57 -2.41 7.05 10.45
CA TYR A 57 -3.62 7.83 10.15
C TYR A 57 -4.87 6.94 10.13
N VAL A 58 -5.98 7.47 10.67
CA VAL A 58 -7.23 6.70 10.90
C VAL A 58 -7.73 6.01 9.64
N ARG A 59 -7.81 6.73 8.51
CA ARG A 59 -8.20 6.16 7.21
C ARG A 59 -7.32 5.00 6.72
N ALA A 60 -6.02 5.02 7.02
CA ALA A 60 -5.13 3.91 6.66
C ALA A 60 -5.36 2.70 7.58
N GLN A 61 -5.56 2.93 8.88
CA GLN A 61 -5.90 1.90 9.84
C GLN A 61 -7.23 1.21 9.51
N GLN A 62 -8.27 1.98 9.19
CA GLN A 62 -9.56 1.44 8.75
C GLN A 62 -9.44 0.68 7.42
N THR A 63 -8.65 1.20 6.48
CA THR A 63 -8.36 0.50 5.21
C THR A 63 -7.75 -0.87 5.49
N ALA A 64 -6.72 -0.93 6.33
CA ALA A 64 -6.08 -2.19 6.70
C ALA A 64 -7.07 -3.13 7.39
N GLN A 65 -7.89 -2.64 8.33
CA GLN A 65 -8.88 -3.46 9.01
C GLN A 65 -9.86 -4.14 8.04
N HIS A 66 -10.44 -3.38 7.10
CA HIS A 66 -11.38 -3.93 6.12
C HIS A 66 -10.68 -4.87 5.13
N PHE A 67 -9.51 -4.48 4.61
CA PHE A 67 -8.75 -5.26 3.64
C PHE A 67 -8.31 -6.61 4.22
N LEU A 68 -7.65 -6.60 5.38
CA LEU A 68 -7.10 -7.79 6.04
C LEU A 68 -8.19 -8.77 6.45
N LYS A 69 -9.33 -8.25 6.95
CA LYS A 69 -10.50 -9.07 7.26
C LYS A 69 -11.04 -9.77 6.01
N ALA A 70 -11.17 -9.06 4.89
CA ALA A 70 -11.70 -9.61 3.64
C ALA A 70 -10.82 -10.72 3.04
N ILE A 71 -9.50 -10.60 3.18
CA ILE A 71 -8.55 -11.62 2.72
C ILE A 71 -8.32 -12.75 3.74
N ASN A 72 -8.93 -12.68 4.93
CA ASN A 72 -8.72 -13.60 6.06
C ASN A 72 -7.25 -13.67 6.50
N TYR A 73 -6.57 -12.52 6.55
CA TYR A 73 -5.22 -12.43 7.08
C TYR A 73 -5.24 -12.59 8.61
N ASN A 74 -4.47 -13.56 9.12
CA ASN A 74 -4.42 -13.90 10.55
C ASN A 74 -3.17 -13.36 11.27
N GLY A 75 -2.27 -12.67 10.56
CA GLY A 75 -1.09 -12.05 11.17
C GLY A 75 -1.41 -10.73 11.85
N VAL A 76 -0.38 -10.12 12.46
CA VAL A 76 -0.49 -8.82 13.13
C VAL A 76 0.00 -7.73 12.19
N SER A 77 -0.81 -6.70 11.97
CA SER A 77 -0.35 -5.48 11.31
C SER A 77 0.45 -4.60 12.28
N GLN A 78 1.50 -3.96 11.76
CA GLN A 78 2.37 -3.08 12.54
C GLN A 78 2.16 -1.63 12.11
N THR A 79 2.01 -0.73 13.07
CA THR A 79 1.89 0.71 12.78
C THR A 79 3.27 1.35 12.69
N THR A 80 3.50 2.21 11.68
CA THR A 80 4.78 2.91 11.50
C THR A 80 4.60 4.29 10.87
N ASP A 81 5.28 5.29 11.43
CA ASP A 81 5.21 6.68 10.94
C ASP A 81 5.99 6.90 9.64
N LYS A 82 6.81 5.90 9.22
CA LYS A 82 7.65 5.95 8.02
C LYS A 82 6.85 6.06 6.72
N ILE A 83 5.58 5.65 6.74
CA ILE A 83 4.69 5.58 5.58
C ILE A 83 3.50 6.54 5.68
N THR A 84 3.65 7.62 6.45
CA THR A 84 2.75 8.78 6.43
C THR A 84 2.89 9.58 5.12
N PRO A 85 2.02 10.56 4.82
CA PRO A 85 2.19 11.39 3.61
C PRO A 85 3.52 12.14 3.54
N SER A 86 4.17 12.40 4.68
CA SER A 86 5.48 13.05 4.80
C SER A 86 6.66 12.07 4.88
N GLY A 87 6.39 10.76 4.73
CA GLY A 87 7.41 9.73 4.65
C GLY A 87 8.38 9.97 3.50
N LYS A 88 9.57 9.38 3.58
CA LYS A 88 10.59 9.44 2.52
C LYS A 88 10.71 8.09 1.84
N ALA A 89 10.39 8.03 0.55
CA ALA A 89 10.41 6.77 -0.20
C ALA A 89 11.77 6.06 -0.12
N ILE A 90 12.87 6.81 -0.12
CA ILE A 90 14.24 6.26 0.01
C ILE A 90 14.50 5.58 1.35
N ASP A 91 13.98 6.14 2.46
CA ASP A 91 14.12 5.54 3.79
C ASP A 91 13.34 4.23 3.88
N VAL A 92 12.18 4.16 3.22
CA VAL A 92 11.37 2.95 3.14
C VAL A 92 11.98 1.90 2.20
N ALA A 93 12.58 2.29 1.07
CA ALA A 93 13.33 1.37 0.23
C ALA A 93 14.53 0.75 0.97
N LEU A 94 15.29 1.55 1.74
CA LEU A 94 16.36 1.05 2.60
C LEU A 94 15.86 0.11 3.70
N TRP A 95 14.69 0.41 4.27
CA TRP A 95 14.09 -0.43 5.28
C TRP A 95 13.58 -1.77 4.72
N LEU A 96 12.92 -1.75 3.56
CA LEU A 96 12.42 -2.94 2.87
C LEU A 96 13.55 -3.85 2.39
N SER A 97 14.66 -3.29 1.89
CA SER A 97 15.79 -4.07 1.40
C SER A 97 16.46 -4.92 2.49
N ASN A 98 16.42 -4.45 3.74
CA ASN A 98 16.96 -5.15 4.91
C ASN A 98 15.95 -6.13 5.56
N MET A 99 14.70 -6.17 5.09
CA MET A 99 13.65 -6.97 5.70
C MET A 99 13.74 -8.45 5.30
N GLN A 100 13.61 -9.35 6.27
CA GLN A 100 13.50 -10.79 6.05
C GLN A 100 12.02 -11.20 5.91
N ALA A 101 11.36 -10.67 4.88
CA ALA A 101 10.00 -11.03 4.49
C ALA A 101 9.94 -11.16 2.96
N ASP A 102 9.17 -12.13 2.47
CA ASP A 102 9.02 -12.39 1.04
C ASP A 102 7.82 -11.66 0.45
N SER A 103 6.82 -11.33 1.27
CA SER A 103 5.61 -10.61 0.86
C SER A 103 5.17 -9.57 1.90
N VAL A 104 5.21 -8.30 1.51
CA VAL A 104 4.95 -7.16 2.41
C VAL A 104 3.82 -6.30 1.87
N LEU A 105 2.85 -5.94 2.73
CA LEU A 105 1.83 -4.93 2.42
C LEU A 105 2.14 -3.62 3.16
N LEU A 106 2.11 -2.50 2.43
CA LEU A 106 2.10 -1.14 2.99
C LEU A 106 0.72 -0.50 2.76
N VAL A 107 0.07 -0.03 3.81
CA VAL A 107 -1.17 0.76 3.71
C VAL A 107 -0.86 2.21 4.03
N THR A 108 -0.94 3.08 3.01
CA THR A 108 -0.32 4.41 3.01
C THR A 108 -1.16 5.45 2.22
N HIS A 109 -0.53 6.53 1.75
CA HIS A 109 -1.14 7.76 1.25
C HIS A 109 -0.47 8.26 -0.02
N GLU A 110 -1.18 9.08 -0.79
CA GLU A 110 -0.54 9.93 -1.78
C GLU A 110 0.11 11.16 -1.12
N PRO A 111 1.22 11.69 -1.69
CA PRO A 111 1.94 11.22 -2.89
C PRO A 111 2.89 10.04 -2.62
N PHE A 112 3.06 9.65 -1.36
CA PHE A 112 4.05 8.67 -0.92
C PHE A 112 3.89 7.30 -1.59
N ALA A 113 2.66 6.84 -1.82
CA ALA A 113 2.36 5.53 -2.40
C ALA A 113 2.93 5.43 -3.82
N SER A 114 2.57 6.37 -4.71
CA SER A 114 3.17 6.48 -6.04
C SER A 114 4.70 6.61 -6.00
N GLN A 115 5.25 7.42 -5.09
CA GLN A 115 6.71 7.60 -4.99
C GLN A 115 7.46 6.32 -4.62
N VAL A 116 6.92 5.49 -3.72
CA VAL A 116 7.54 4.20 -3.37
C VAL A 116 7.52 3.24 -4.55
N VAL A 117 6.38 3.14 -5.24
CA VAL A 117 6.22 2.26 -6.40
C VAL A 117 7.19 2.68 -7.51
N ASP A 118 7.25 3.98 -7.82
CA ASP A 118 8.14 4.55 -8.85
C ASP A 118 9.62 4.36 -8.50
N LEU A 119 10.02 4.64 -7.25
CA LEU A 119 11.41 4.50 -6.80
C LEU A 119 11.92 3.06 -6.94
N LEU A 120 11.08 2.06 -6.65
CA LEU A 120 11.48 0.65 -6.69
C LEU A 120 11.47 0.08 -8.12
N ALA A 121 10.70 0.67 -9.03
CA ALA A 121 10.52 0.12 -10.37
C ALA A 121 11.78 0.23 -11.24
N ASP A 122 12.10 -0.85 -11.95
CA ASP A 122 13.22 -0.97 -12.88
C ASP A 122 12.98 -0.21 -14.20
N MET A 123 11.74 0.21 -14.44
CA MET A 123 11.29 0.98 -15.58
C MET A 123 10.54 2.23 -15.12
N PRO A 124 10.73 3.37 -15.80
CA PRO A 124 10.04 4.60 -15.44
C PRO A 124 8.53 4.48 -15.68
N PHE A 125 7.74 5.02 -14.77
CA PHE A 125 6.32 5.22 -14.98
C PHE A 125 6.02 6.44 -15.86
N PRO A 126 4.81 6.53 -16.44
CA PRO A 126 4.31 7.79 -16.96
C PRO A 126 4.41 8.90 -15.90
N HIS A 127 4.70 10.13 -16.33
CA HIS A 127 4.88 11.28 -15.44
C HIS A 127 3.63 11.56 -14.57
N ASP A 128 2.46 11.09 -14.98
CA ASP A 128 1.17 11.26 -14.31
C ASP A 128 0.72 10.00 -13.54
N PHE A 129 1.58 9.02 -13.34
CA PHE A 129 1.25 7.83 -12.54
C PHE A 129 0.87 8.22 -11.11
N MET A 130 -0.41 8.07 -10.78
CA MET A 130 -0.96 8.33 -9.47
C MET A 130 -1.82 7.16 -9.00
N MET A 131 -1.62 6.73 -7.76
CA MET A 131 -2.49 5.76 -7.14
C MET A 131 -3.77 6.45 -6.68
N GLN A 132 -4.94 6.02 -7.16
CA GLN A 132 -6.25 6.50 -6.68
C GLN A 132 -6.60 5.87 -5.33
N THR A 133 -7.68 6.34 -4.68
CA THR A 133 -8.13 5.76 -3.41
C THR A 133 -8.38 4.26 -3.56
N ALA A 134 -7.93 3.48 -2.57
CA ALA A 134 -7.94 2.02 -2.61
C ALA A 134 -7.18 1.35 -3.77
N THR A 135 -6.39 2.10 -4.57
CA THR A 135 -5.51 1.49 -5.58
C THR A 135 -4.45 0.63 -4.88
N LEU A 136 -4.26 -0.58 -5.39
CA LEU A 136 -3.25 -1.54 -4.93
C LEU A 136 -2.27 -1.84 -6.06
N ALA A 137 -1.00 -1.49 -5.87
CA ALA A 137 0.08 -1.83 -6.78
C ALA A 137 0.89 -3.00 -6.24
N ALA A 138 1.31 -3.91 -7.11
CA ALA A 138 2.22 -5.00 -6.78
C ALA A 138 3.52 -4.88 -7.56
N VAL A 139 4.63 -4.86 -6.84
CA VAL A 139 5.97 -4.91 -7.42
C VAL A 139 6.74 -6.12 -6.88
N GLU A 140 7.67 -6.66 -7.67
CA GLU A 140 8.52 -7.78 -7.23
C GLU A 140 9.95 -7.68 -7.73
N GLY A 141 10.88 -8.24 -6.98
CA GLY A 141 12.30 -8.31 -7.34
C GLY A 141 13.05 -9.26 -6.43
N GLU A 142 14.32 -9.55 -6.74
CA GLU A 142 15.18 -10.30 -5.81
C GLU A 142 15.46 -9.51 -4.52
N ILE A 143 15.40 -8.18 -4.62
CA ILE A 143 15.54 -7.23 -3.52
C ILE A 143 14.54 -6.09 -3.71
N LEU A 144 13.91 -5.67 -2.62
CA LEU A 144 13.04 -4.49 -2.59
C LEU A 144 13.91 -3.23 -2.42
N ALA A 145 14.62 -2.84 -3.49
CA ALA A 145 15.50 -1.68 -3.53
C ALA A 145 15.25 -0.83 -4.79
N THR A 146 15.81 0.37 -4.82
CA THR A 146 15.65 1.33 -5.92
C THR A 146 15.97 0.70 -7.27
N ALA A 147 15.07 0.86 -8.24
CA ALA A 147 15.20 0.35 -9.60
C ALA A 147 15.50 -1.16 -9.72
N CYS A 148 15.08 -1.97 -8.73
CA CYS A 148 15.33 -3.41 -8.70
C CYS A 148 14.06 -4.26 -8.84
N CYS A 149 12.89 -3.64 -8.98
CA CYS A 149 11.60 -4.34 -8.97
C CYS A 149 10.84 -4.13 -10.28
N LYS A 150 10.09 -5.14 -10.70
CA LYS A 150 9.14 -5.05 -11.81
C LYS A 150 7.75 -4.77 -11.26
N LEU A 151 7.01 -3.87 -11.90
CA LEU A 151 5.57 -3.77 -11.67
C LEU A 151 4.87 -5.00 -12.25
N ARG A 152 4.12 -5.72 -11.41
CA ARG A 152 3.36 -6.90 -11.82
C ARG A 152 1.97 -6.53 -12.31
N TRP A 153 1.27 -5.72 -11.51
CA TRP A 153 -0.09 -5.29 -11.78
C TRP A 153 -0.48 -4.13 -10.86
N VAL A 154 -1.52 -3.42 -11.28
CA VAL A 154 -2.22 -2.41 -10.50
C VAL A 154 -3.70 -2.78 -10.48
N ILE A 155 -4.31 -2.73 -9.31
CA ILE A 155 -5.75 -2.87 -9.10
C ILE A 155 -6.30 -1.49 -8.76
N ASN A 156 -7.27 -1.01 -9.53
CA ASN A 156 -8.12 0.09 -9.09
C ASN A 156 -9.44 -0.47 -8.58
N ALA A 157 -10.02 0.16 -7.56
CA ALA A 157 -11.27 -0.30 -6.97
C ALA A 157 -12.43 -0.30 -7.97
N ASN A 158 -12.44 0.66 -8.88
CA ASN A 158 -13.53 0.96 -9.81
C ASN A 158 -13.44 0.26 -11.18
N ASP A 159 -12.40 -0.56 -11.41
CA ASP A 159 -12.18 -1.32 -12.66
C ASP A 159 -12.84 -2.71 -12.64
#